data_AF-A0A3M7TJR4-F1
#
_entry.id   AF-A0A3M7TJR4-F1
#
_cell.length_a   1.000
_cell.length_b   1.000
_cell.length_c   1.000
_cell.angle_alpha   90.00
_cell.angle_beta   90.00
_cell.angle_gamma   90.00
#
_symmetry.space_group_name_H-M   'P 1'
#
loop_
_entity.id
_entity.type
_entity.pdbx_description
1 polymer ?
#
loop_
_entity_poly.entity_id
_entity_poly.type
_entity_poly.pdbx_seq_one_letter_code
_entity_poly.pdbx_strand_id
1 'polypeptide(L)'
;MIQSTINYKRIYSDILDLKYPEKKQVCQIILNKEKLLAMDIIELNKRIFGISDDAQSFNRRHKAYNQSSILHILDYQKKNMLNDSEVAKYFKLSRSTLRLWKRKYTI
;
A
#
# COMPACT_ATOMS: atom_id res chain seq x y z
N MET A 1 -2.08 10.60 28.46
CA MET A 1 -2.30 11.01 27.05
C MET A 1 -3.32 10.06 26.45
N ILE A 2 -4.52 10.54 26.11
CA ILE A 2 -5.56 9.71 25.50
C ILE A 2 -5.12 9.44 24.06
N GLN A 3 -4.65 8.23 23.76
CA GLN A 3 -4.50 7.80 22.37
C GLN A 3 -5.92 7.71 21.80
N SER A 4 -6.33 8.72 21.05
CA SER A 4 -7.54 8.65 20.22
C SER A 4 -7.29 7.58 19.17
N THR A 5 -7.68 6.34 19.46
CA THR A 5 -7.61 5.24 18.51
C THR A 5 -8.56 5.56 17.37
N ILE A 6 -8.01 6.04 16.27
CA ILE A 6 -8.77 6.35 15.05
C ILE A 6 -9.50 5.08 14.62
N ASN A 7 -10.83 5.10 14.70
CA ASN A 7 -11.65 3.98 14.29
C ASN A 7 -11.90 4.04 12.79
N TYR A 8 -10.93 3.55 12.02
CA TYR A 8 -10.99 3.53 10.56
C TYR A 8 -12.24 2.83 10.01
N LYS A 9 -12.75 1.79 10.68
CA LYS A 9 -13.99 1.13 10.25
C LYS A 9 -15.16 2.09 10.25
N ARG A 10 -15.32 2.86 11.32
CA ARG A 10 -16.42 3.82 11.46
C ARG A 10 -16.31 4.94 10.44
N ILE A 11 -15.11 5.50 10.28
CA ILE A 11 -14.85 6.57 9.30
C ILE A 11 -15.21 6.11 7.88
N TYR A 12 -14.73 4.93 7.47
CA TYR A 12 -15.01 4.44 6.12
C TYR A 12 -16.45 4.01 5.91
N SER A 13 -17.11 3.42 6.92
CA SER A 13 -18.55 3.13 6.85
C SER A 13 -19.38 4.41 6.70
N ASP A 14 -19.09 5.45 7.48
CA ASP A 14 -19.81 6.73 7.38
C ASP A 14 -19.61 7.38 6.01
N ILE A 15 -18.39 7.33 5.45
CA ILE A 15 -18.10 7.83 4.10
C ILE A 15 -18.86 7.05 3.03
N LEU A 16 -18.92 5.72 3.15
CA LEU A 16 -19.65 4.87 2.22
C LEU A 16 -21.15 5.15 2.29
N ASP A 17 -21.71 5.31 3.49
CA ASP A 17 -23.14 5.56 3.66
C ASP A 17 -23.56 6.95 3.17
N LEU A 18 -22.70 7.97 3.34
CA LEU A 18 -23.03 9.35 2.98
C LEU A 18 -22.71 9.70 1.52
N LYS A 19 -21.66 9.14 0.92
CA LYS A 19 -21.15 9.58 -0.38
C LYS A 19 -21.09 8.50 -1.46
N TYR A 20 -20.89 7.24 -1.08
CA TYR A 20 -20.64 6.16 -2.05
C TYR A 20 -21.36 4.85 -1.66
N PRO A 21 -22.70 4.87 -1.49
CA PRO A 21 -23.45 3.70 -1.05
C PRO A 21 -23.32 2.53 -2.04
N GLU A 22 -23.10 2.82 -3.33
CA GLU A 22 -22.87 1.84 -4.38
C GLU A 22 -21.57 1.03 -4.20
N LYS A 23 -20.58 1.59 -3.49
CA LYS A 23 -19.28 0.94 -3.24
C LYS A 23 -19.24 0.16 -1.92
N LYS A 24 -20.32 0.24 -1.14
CA LYS A 24 -20.42 -0.36 0.19
C LYS A 24 -20.19 -1.87 0.14
N GLN A 25 -20.86 -2.56 -0.77
CA GLN A 25 -20.74 -4.01 -0.93
C GLN A 25 -19.29 -4.45 -1.22
N VAL A 26 -18.57 -3.69 -2.06
CA VAL A 26 -17.19 -4.01 -2.46
C VAL A 26 -16.19 -3.74 -1.33
N CYS A 27 -16.48 -2.77 -0.46
CA CYS A 27 -15.64 -2.40 0.67
C CYS A 27 -15.97 -3.19 1.96
N GLN A 28 -17.16 -3.79 2.03
CA GLN A 28 -17.65 -4.57 3.19
C GLN A 28 -16.70 -5.72 3.55
N ILE A 29 -16.12 -6.37 2.54
CA ILE A 29 -15.17 -7.49 2.72
C ILE A 29 -13.95 -7.05 3.55
N ILE A 30 -13.47 -5.82 3.33
CA ILE A 30 -12.31 -5.28 4.04
C ILE A 30 -12.74 -4.75 5.41
N LEU A 31 -13.90 -4.08 5.49
CA LEU A 31 -14.44 -3.54 6.74
C LEU A 31 -14.82 -4.60 7.77
N ASN A 32 -15.18 -5.80 7.33
CA ASN A 32 -15.53 -6.93 8.21
C ASN A 32 -14.31 -7.61 8.84
N LYS A 33 -13.07 -7.33 8.41
CA LYS A 33 -11.87 -7.88 9.04
C LYS A 33 -11.77 -7.45 10.49
N GLU A 34 -11.34 -8.33 11.39
CA GLU A 34 -11.28 -8.05 12.83
C GLU A 34 -10.45 -6.79 13.14
N LYS A 35 -9.28 -6.67 12.51
CA LYS A 35 -8.41 -5.49 12.52
C LYS A 35 -8.14 -5.02 11.10
N LEU A 36 -8.20 -3.71 10.89
CA LEU A 36 -7.77 -3.08 9.65
C LEU A 36 -6.26 -2.82 9.73
N LEU A 37 -5.49 -3.43 8.84
CA LEU A 37 -4.07 -3.14 8.68
C LEU A 37 -3.88 -1.89 7.80
N ALA A 38 -2.67 -1.33 7.82
CA ALA A 38 -2.34 -0.20 6.95
C ALA A 38 -2.62 -0.50 5.46
N MET A 39 -2.38 -1.74 5.02
CA MET A 39 -2.71 -2.18 3.65
C MET A 39 -4.22 -2.17 3.37
N ASP A 40 -5.03 -2.60 4.35
CA ASP A 40 -6.50 -2.59 4.23
C ASP A 40 -7.04 -1.16 4.12
N ILE A 41 -6.46 -0.22 4.88
CA ILE A 41 -6.80 1.21 4.83
C ILE A 41 -6.45 1.80 3.46
N ILE A 42 -5.26 1.51 2.94
CA ILE A 42 -4.83 1.98 1.61
C ILE A 42 -5.76 1.43 0.53
N GLU A 43 -6.15 0.16 0.64
CA GLU A 43 -7.03 -0.47 -0.33
C GLU A 43 -8.46 0.08 -0.26
N LEU A 44 -8.99 0.32 0.95
CA LEU A 44 -10.28 1.01 1.15
C LEU A 44 -10.27 2.40 0.52
N ASN A 45 -9.24 3.20 0.80
CA ASN A 45 -9.09 4.53 0.22
C ASN A 45 -9.13 4.46 -1.32
N LYS A 46 -8.38 3.52 -1.90
CA LYS A 46 -8.31 3.32 -3.34
C LYS A 46 -9.64 2.85 -3.94
N ARG A 47 -10.39 1.98 -3.27
CA ARG A 47 -11.71 1.50 -3.75
C ARG A 47 -12.76 2.61 -3.67
N ILE A 48 -12.76 3.38 -2.59
CA ILE A 48 -13.77 4.42 -2.32
C ILE A 48 -13.54 5.65 -3.20
N PHE A 49 -12.32 6.20 -3.20
CA PHE A 49 -12.02 7.45 -3.90
C PHE A 49 -11.44 7.25 -5.31
N GLY A 50 -11.16 6.01 -5.69
CA GLY A 50 -10.43 5.71 -6.92
C GLY A 50 -8.94 6.03 -6.79
N ILE A 51 -8.20 5.80 -7.85
CA ILE A 51 -6.81 6.25 -7.96
C ILE A 51 -6.81 7.46 -8.90
N SER A 52 -6.60 8.68 -8.38
CA SER A 52 -6.17 9.77 -9.24
C SER A 52 -4.71 9.55 -9.62
N ASP A 53 -4.32 9.88 -10.85
CA ASP A 53 -2.90 9.81 -11.28
C ASP A 53 -2.01 10.65 -10.35
N ASP A 54 -2.55 11.73 -9.78
CA ASP A 54 -1.91 12.52 -8.73
C ASP A 54 -1.71 11.72 -7.44
N ALA A 55 -2.68 10.93 -6.98
CA ALA A 55 -2.49 10.05 -5.82
C ALA A 55 -1.49 8.93 -6.10
N GLN A 56 -1.34 8.45 -7.34
CA GLN A 56 -0.23 7.54 -7.70
C GLN A 56 1.11 8.26 -7.66
N SER A 57 1.21 9.47 -8.21
CA SER A 57 2.45 10.23 -8.24
C SER A 57 2.90 10.60 -6.83
N PHE A 58 1.95 10.99 -5.98
CA PHE A 58 2.17 11.31 -4.57
C PHE A 58 2.56 10.07 -3.76
N ASN A 59 1.85 8.93 -3.91
CA ASN A 59 2.28 7.68 -3.26
C ASN A 59 3.64 7.20 -3.76
N ARG A 60 3.98 7.33 -5.06
CA ARG A 60 5.32 6.96 -5.57
C ARG A 60 6.43 7.79 -4.92
N ARG A 61 6.19 9.09 -4.65
CA ARG A 61 7.14 9.97 -3.94
C ARG A 61 7.20 9.70 -2.43
N HIS A 62 6.08 9.29 -1.81
CA HIS A 62 5.95 9.13 -0.36
C HIS A 62 5.94 7.69 0.14
N LYS A 63 6.27 6.69 -0.71
CA LYS A 63 6.52 5.33 -0.21
C LYS A 63 7.78 5.35 0.66
N ALA A 64 7.59 5.60 1.95
CA ALA A 64 8.55 5.30 2.99
C ALA A 64 8.63 3.77 3.10
N TYR A 65 9.41 3.16 2.20
CA TYR A 65 9.71 1.75 2.28
C TYR A 65 10.47 1.49 3.58
N ASN A 66 9.81 0.85 4.54
CA ASN A 66 10.47 0.40 5.76
C ASN A 66 11.46 -0.72 5.40
N GLN A 67 12.45 -0.95 6.27
CA GLN A 67 13.49 -1.95 6.06
C GLN A 67 12.92 -3.34 5.74
N SER A 68 11.85 -3.75 6.44
CA SER A 68 11.19 -5.04 6.18
C SER A 68 10.65 -5.17 4.75
N SER A 69 10.05 -4.10 4.22
CA SER A 69 9.53 -4.08 2.85
C SER A 69 10.65 -4.15 1.82
N ILE A 70 11.77 -3.46 2.10
CA ILE A 70 12.94 -3.48 1.21
C ILE A 70 13.54 -4.89 1.14
N LEU A 71 13.73 -5.54 2.29
CA LEU A 71 14.27 -6.90 2.36
C LEU A 71 13.35 -7.91 1.67
N HIS A 72 12.03 -7.80 1.86
CA HIS A 72 11.07 -8.66 1.16
C HIS A 72 11.16 -8.53 -0.37
N ILE A 73 11.35 -7.31 -0.88
CA ILE A 73 11.49 -7.07 -2.32
C ILE A 73 12.80 -7.67 -2.86
N LEU A 74 13.90 -7.56 -2.11
CA LEU A 74 15.19 -8.16 -2.50
C LEU A 74 15.15 -9.70 -2.44
N ASP A 75 14.47 -10.27 -1.45
CA ASP A 75 14.27 -11.72 -1.34
C ASP A 75 13.38 -12.25 -2.48
N TYR A 76 12.30 -11.53 -2.82
CA TYR A 76 11.45 -11.85 -3.96
C TYR A 76 12.25 -11.88 -5.28
N GLN A 77 13.19 -10.94 -5.44
CA GLN A 77 14.08 -10.93 -6.60
C GLN A 77 14.93 -12.21 -6.67
N LYS A 78 15.56 -12.60 -5.57
CA LYS A 78 16.40 -13.81 -5.52
C LYS A 78 15.60 -15.08 -5.76
N LYS A 79 14.45 -15.22 -5.09
CA LYS A 79 13.58 -16.41 -5.20
C LYS A 79 13.04 -16.64 -6.61
N ASN A 80 12.75 -15.56 -7.34
CA ASN A 80 12.19 -15.65 -8.68
C ASN A 80 13.24 -15.45 -9.80
N MET A 81 14.53 -15.34 -9.45
CA MET A 81 15.64 -15.11 -10.38
C MET A 81 15.40 -13.94 -11.35
N LEU A 82 14.76 -12.87 -10.86
CA LEU A 82 14.38 -11.73 -11.69
C LEU A 82 15.50 -10.70 -11.82
N ASN A 83 15.57 -10.05 -12.97
CA ASN A 83 16.49 -8.94 -13.16
C ASN A 83 15.94 -7.63 -12.55
N ASP A 84 16.82 -6.64 -12.37
CA ASP A 84 16.45 -5.35 -11.75
C ASP A 84 15.33 -4.62 -12.50
N SER A 85 15.23 -4.81 -13.82
CA SER A 85 14.20 -4.17 -14.63
C SER A 85 12.82 -4.81 -14.41
N GLU A 86 12.77 -6.13 -14.29
CA GLU A 86 11.54 -6.90 -14.04
C GLU A 86 10.99 -6.63 -12.64
N VAL A 87 11.87 -6.67 -11.62
CA VAL A 87 11.49 -6.35 -10.24
C VAL A 87 11.04 -4.89 -10.14
N ALA A 88 11.74 -3.98 -10.80
CA ALA A 88 11.36 -2.57 -10.83
C ALA A 88 9.97 -2.38 -11.46
N LYS A 89 9.69 -3.07 -12.57
CA LYS A 89 8.38 -3.03 -13.23
C LYS A 89 7.28 -3.60 -12.34
N TYR A 90 7.52 -4.75 -11.70
CA TYR A 90 6.56 -5.42 -10.83
C TYR A 90 6.18 -4.57 -9.60
N PHE A 91 7.18 -4.01 -8.91
CA PHE A 91 6.95 -3.19 -7.71
C PHE A 91 6.75 -1.69 -8.00
N LYS A 92 6.75 -1.29 -9.29
CA LYS A 92 6.68 0.11 -9.75
C LYS A 92 7.74 0.99 -9.10
N LEU A 93 8.98 0.50 -9.10
CA LEU A 93 10.18 1.13 -8.58
C LEU A 93 11.06 1.64 -9.72
N SER A 94 12.02 2.53 -9.39
CA SER A 94 13.11 2.82 -10.31
C SER A 94 14.22 1.76 -10.16
N ARG A 95 14.90 1.42 -11.27
CA ARG A 95 16.09 0.54 -11.24
C ARG A 95 17.17 1.09 -10.30
N SER A 96 17.29 2.42 -10.23
CA SER A 96 18.19 3.15 -9.33
C SER A 96 17.88 2.87 -7.86
N THR A 97 16.60 2.78 -7.50
CA THR A 97 16.14 2.48 -6.14
C THR A 97 16.55 1.07 -5.73
N LEU A 98 16.38 0.08 -6.61
CA LEU A 98 16.82 -1.30 -6.34
C LEU A 98 18.34 -1.40 -6.18
N ARG A 99 19.11 -0.73 -7.05
CA ARG A 99 20.58 -0.64 -6.90
C ARG A 99 21.00 -0.04 -5.57
N LEU A 100 20.35 1.05 -5.16
CA LEU A 100 20.60 1.69 -3.85
C LEU A 100 20.30 0.73 -2.69
N TRP A 101 19.18 0.00 -2.75
CA TRP A 101 18.77 -0.94 -1.72
C TRP A 101 19.69 -2.16 -1.63
N LYS A 102 20.09 -2.74 -2.75
CA LYS A 102 21.07 -3.84 -2.78
C LYS A 102 22.39 -3.44 -2.12
N ARG A 103 22.86 -2.22 -2.40
CA ARG A 103 24.07 -1.68 -1.75
C ARG A 103 23.87 -1.43 -0.25
N LYS A 104 22.69 -0.98 0.16
CA LYS A 104 22.39 -0.61 1.55
C LYS A 104 22.10 -1.82 2.45
N TYR A 105 21.46 -2.86 1.91
CA TYR A 105 20.99 -4.03 2.66
C TYR A 105 21.74 -5.31 2.30
N THR A 106 22.90 -5.16 1.64
CA THR A 106 23.89 -6.18 1.27
C THR A 106 23.38 -7.61 1.33
N ILE A 107 22.97 -8.15 0.18
CA ILE A 107 22.90 -9.58 -0.09
C ILE A 107 23.60 -9.87 -1.41
#